data_AF-A0A7J7GTT9-F1
#
_entry.id   AF-A0A7J7GTT9-F1
#
_cell.length_a   1.000
_cell.length_b   1.000
_cell.length_c   1.000
_cell.angle_alpha   90.00
_cell.angle_beta   90.00
_cell.angle_gamma   90.00
#
_symmetry.space_group_name_H-M   'P 1'
#
loop_
_entity.id
_entity.type
_entity.pdbx_description
1 polymer ?
#
loop_
_entity_poly.entity_id
_entity_poly.type
_entity_poly.pdbx_seq_one_letter_code
_entity_poly.pdbx_strand_id
1 'polypeptide(L)'
;MHIVRTNQNGNKGRVYYVCPSKYISEEHCNYFKFADDDDDDVISNAAPRKSIRSEEFNDLSTRVYEMDNEFQEHGDRTYTQLVKLLIIDKIHLLHDNRGHVLESIVARTVRQIETTKEHIRLVGLSATLPNYEDVALFLRVDLNKGLFHFDNSYRPCPLAQQYIGITVKKPLQRFQLMNDVCYEKVIDIAGKHQVLIFVHSRKETAKTARSIRDAALVNDTLGRFLKEDSVSREILHSHTELVKSNDLKDLLPYGFAIHHTGMARADRQLVEDLFSDGHVQVLVSTTTLAWGVNFYNGVGHSC
;
A
#
# COMPACT_ATOMS: atom_id res chain seq x y z
N MET A 1 0.13 15.16 0.43
CA MET A 1 1.36 15.97 0.49
C MET A 1 1.22 17.05 -0.57
N HIS A 2 0.94 18.31 -0.20
CA HIS A 2 1.09 19.38 -1.18
C HIS A 2 2.59 19.51 -1.45
N ILE A 3 3.03 19.10 -2.64
CA ILE A 3 4.33 19.51 -3.18
C ILE A 3 4.16 21.00 -3.47
N VAL A 4 4.18 21.84 -2.43
CA VAL A 4 4.10 23.28 -2.57
C VAL A 4 5.40 23.68 -3.24
N ARG A 5 5.28 23.97 -4.55
CA ARG A 5 6.20 24.74 -5.39
C ARG A 5 7.61 24.88 -4.82
N THR A 6 8.53 24.07 -5.33
CA THR A 6 9.97 24.40 -5.38
C THR A 6 10.24 25.81 -5.97
N ASN A 7 9.23 26.43 -6.58
CA ASN A 7 9.28 27.68 -7.33
C ASN A 7 8.91 28.98 -6.61
N GLN A 8 8.69 29.03 -5.29
CA GLN A 8 8.65 30.37 -4.65
C GLN A 8 10.00 31.11 -4.72
N ASN A 9 11.09 30.39 -4.99
CA ASN A 9 12.45 30.93 -5.11
C ASN A 9 13.00 31.00 -6.55
N GLY A 10 12.19 30.70 -7.58
CA GLY A 10 12.64 30.76 -8.99
C GLY A 10 13.67 29.70 -9.41
N ASN A 11 13.79 28.60 -8.66
CA ASN A 11 14.73 27.52 -8.95
C ASN A 11 14.14 26.54 -9.98
N LYS A 12 14.59 26.64 -11.24
CA LYS A 12 14.36 25.61 -12.28
C LYS A 12 15.02 24.28 -11.84
N GLY A 13 14.26 23.39 -11.23
CA GLY A 13 14.81 22.16 -10.64
C GLY A 13 13.77 21.06 -10.50
N ARG A 14 14.17 19.83 -10.83
CA ARG A 14 13.28 18.67 -10.89
C ARG A 14 13.16 17.97 -9.54
N VAL A 15 11.97 17.43 -9.28
CA VAL A 15 11.65 16.61 -8.10
C VAL A 15 11.67 15.13 -8.48
N TYR A 16 12.35 14.33 -7.66
CA TYR A 16 12.41 12.89 -7.77
C TYR A 16 11.73 12.24 -6.57
N TYR A 17 10.82 11.31 -6.83
CA TYR A 17 10.08 10.58 -5.80
C TYR A 17 10.35 9.08 -5.93
N VAL A 18 10.76 8.46 -4.82
CA VAL A 18 11.02 7.03 -4.69
C VAL A 18 10.03 6.44 -3.70
N CYS A 19 9.15 5.56 -4.16
CA CYS A 19 8.30 4.74 -3.30
C CYS A 19 8.68 3.27 -3.45
N PRO A 20 9.18 2.59 -2.40
CA PRO A 20 9.67 1.21 -2.51
C PRO A 20 8.57 0.17 -2.79
N SER A 21 7.28 0.52 -2.63
CA SER A 21 6.15 -0.39 -2.78
C SER A 21 5.42 -0.25 -4.12
N LYS A 22 5.17 -1.39 -4.79
CA LYS A 22 4.69 -1.49 -6.19
C LYS A 22 3.20 -1.24 -6.42
N TYR A 23 2.41 -1.13 -5.37
CA TYR A 23 1.02 -1.58 -5.46
C TYR A 23 -0.03 -0.49 -5.40
N ILE A 24 0.34 0.78 -5.23
CA ILE A 24 -0.64 1.89 -5.24
C ILE A 24 -1.37 1.83 -6.59
N SER A 25 -2.67 1.55 -6.53
CA SER A 25 -3.58 1.29 -7.66
C SER A 25 -3.82 2.51 -8.55
N GLU A 26 -3.34 3.69 -8.16
CA GLU A 26 -3.38 4.87 -8.99
C GLU A 26 -2.45 4.72 -10.20
N GLU A 27 -2.96 5.03 -11.39
CA GLU A 27 -2.18 5.29 -12.61
C GLU A 27 -1.08 6.35 -12.41
N HIS A 28 -1.10 7.05 -11.27
CA HIS A 28 -0.20 8.13 -10.89
C HIS A 28 0.99 7.74 -10.03
N CYS A 29 1.11 6.47 -9.60
CA CYS A 29 2.21 6.03 -8.73
C CYS A 29 3.20 5.11 -9.47
N ASN A 30 3.89 5.69 -10.44
CA ASN A 30 5.13 5.08 -10.92
C ASN A 30 6.22 5.26 -9.85
N TYR A 31 7.03 4.22 -9.66
CA TYR A 31 8.22 4.17 -8.79
C TYR A 31 9.18 5.36 -8.94
N PHE A 32 9.06 6.09 -10.05
CA PHE A 32 9.78 7.30 -10.43
C PHE A 32 8.75 8.24 -11.06
N LYS A 33 8.53 9.42 -10.47
CA LYS A 33 7.62 10.44 -11.03
C LYS A 33 8.41 11.73 -11.23
N PHE A 34 8.36 12.25 -12.46
CA PHE A 34 8.90 13.56 -12.82
C PHE A 34 7.77 14.58 -12.67
N ALA A 35 8.07 15.72 -12.06
CA ALA A 35 7.21 16.90 -12.11
C ALA A 35 8.06 18.03 -12.70
N ASP A 36 7.65 18.55 -13.86
CA ASP A 36 8.20 19.79 -14.43
C ASP A 36 7.34 20.99 -14.00
N ASP A 37 7.91 22.18 -14.11
CA ASP A 37 7.50 23.42 -13.41
C ASP A 37 6.12 24.00 -13.81
N ASP A 38 5.53 23.55 -14.93
CA ASP A 38 4.33 24.15 -15.53
C ASP A 38 3.11 23.21 -15.60
N ASP A 39 3.22 21.99 -15.09
CA ASP A 39 2.15 21.00 -15.19
C ASP A 39 1.34 20.92 -13.88
N ASP A 40 0.08 21.38 -13.94
CA ASP A 40 -0.95 21.02 -12.94
C ASP A 40 -1.26 19.50 -12.97
N ASP A 41 -0.80 18.78 -14.00
CA ASP A 41 -0.91 17.34 -14.18
C ASP A 41 0.46 16.66 -14.30
N VAL A 42 0.82 15.86 -13.29
CA VAL A 42 2.11 15.18 -13.25
C VAL A 42 2.18 14.03 -14.26
N ILE A 43 2.80 14.25 -15.43
CA ILE A 43 2.91 13.27 -16.51
C ILE A 43 4.10 12.32 -16.31
N SER A 44 3.87 11.01 -16.50
CA SER A 44 4.92 10.00 -16.55
C SER A 44 5.53 9.91 -17.95
N ASN A 45 6.84 10.12 -18.08
CA ASN A 45 7.54 10.01 -19.36
C ASN A 45 7.83 8.56 -19.82
N ALA A 46 7.28 7.54 -19.14
CA ALA A 46 7.43 6.15 -19.57
C ALA A 46 6.24 5.71 -20.42
N ALA A 47 6.45 5.49 -21.71
CA ALA A 47 5.43 4.92 -22.59
C ALA A 47 4.94 3.55 -22.04
N PRO A 48 3.63 3.29 -21.97
CA PRO A 48 3.12 2.01 -21.49
C PRO A 48 3.51 0.89 -22.48
N ARG A 49 4.53 0.10 -22.15
CA ARG A 49 4.92 -1.07 -22.95
C ARG A 49 3.90 -2.20 -22.80
N LYS A 50 3.43 -2.73 -23.93
CA LYS A 50 2.38 -3.77 -24.04
C LYS A 50 2.82 -5.18 -23.61
N SER A 51 4.10 -5.41 -23.33
CA SER A 51 4.57 -6.66 -22.74
C SER A 51 5.91 -6.44 -22.03
N ILE A 52 5.94 -6.67 -20.72
CA ILE A 52 7.16 -6.69 -19.93
C ILE A 52 7.26 -8.11 -19.37
N ARG A 53 8.38 -8.79 -19.64
CA ARG A 53 8.63 -10.16 -19.15
C ARG A 53 8.74 -10.11 -17.63
N SER A 54 8.14 -11.09 -16.96
CA SER A 54 8.00 -11.18 -15.49
C SER A 54 9.32 -11.07 -14.71
N GLU A 55 10.46 -11.26 -15.37
CA GLU A 55 11.81 -11.25 -14.79
C GLU A 55 12.48 -9.87 -14.81
N GLU A 56 12.02 -8.92 -15.63
CA GLU A 56 12.50 -7.52 -15.66
C GLU A 56 11.64 -6.60 -14.75
N PHE A 57 10.63 -7.17 -14.09
CA PHE A 57 9.53 -6.44 -13.48
C PHE A 57 9.77 -6.03 -12.01
N ASN A 58 10.94 -6.31 -11.43
CA ASN A 58 11.12 -6.22 -9.98
C ASN A 58 12.52 -5.79 -9.48
N ASP A 59 13.47 -5.46 -10.35
CA ASP A 59 14.78 -5.06 -9.85
C ASP A 59 14.95 -3.53 -9.88
N LEU A 60 14.84 -2.93 -8.69
CA LEU A 60 15.20 -1.54 -8.47
C LEU A 60 16.67 -1.31 -8.86
N SER A 61 17.52 -2.35 -8.83
CA SER A 61 18.87 -2.33 -9.39
C SER A 61 18.86 -2.26 -10.92
N THR A 62 18.03 -3.04 -11.63
CA THR A 62 17.83 -2.88 -13.10
C THR A 62 17.31 -1.51 -13.46
N ARG A 63 16.39 -0.90 -12.70
CA ARG A 63 15.91 0.46 -13.00
C ARG A 63 16.91 1.55 -12.63
N VAL A 64 17.67 1.39 -11.56
CA VAL A 64 18.82 2.25 -11.25
C VAL A 64 19.93 2.05 -12.28
N TYR A 65 20.07 0.86 -12.86
CA TYR A 65 20.99 0.52 -13.95
C TYR A 65 20.48 1.01 -15.32
N GLU A 66 19.16 1.02 -15.56
CA GLU A 66 18.54 1.68 -16.73
C GLU A 66 18.67 3.19 -16.58
N MET A 67 18.49 3.73 -15.37
CA MET A 67 18.83 5.10 -15.03
C MET A 67 20.31 5.35 -15.32
N ASP A 68 21.22 4.45 -14.91
CA ASP A 68 22.68 4.48 -15.19
C ASP A 68 23.03 4.37 -16.67
N ASN A 69 22.31 3.54 -17.42
CA ASN A 69 22.49 3.39 -18.87
C ASN A 69 21.94 4.60 -19.61
N GLU A 70 20.79 5.15 -19.22
CA GLU A 70 20.33 6.45 -19.69
C GLU A 70 21.31 7.58 -19.28
N PHE A 71 21.96 7.47 -18.12
CA PHE A 71 23.04 8.35 -17.65
C PHE A 71 24.38 8.18 -18.41
N GLN A 72 24.61 7.03 -19.07
CA GLN A 72 25.87 6.72 -19.75
C GLN A 72 25.77 6.81 -21.28
N GLU A 73 24.64 6.45 -21.89
CA GLU A 73 24.44 6.48 -23.35
C GLU A 73 24.26 7.90 -23.91
N HIS A 74 23.81 8.84 -23.08
CA HIS A 74 23.80 10.27 -23.42
C HIS A 74 25.05 10.90 -22.83
N GLY A 75 26.12 10.99 -23.63
CA GLY A 75 27.41 11.60 -23.27
C GLY A 75 27.38 13.10 -22.89
N ASP A 76 26.21 13.63 -22.50
CA ASP A 76 25.99 14.98 -22.03
C ASP A 76 25.47 14.98 -20.58
N ARG A 77 26.07 15.84 -19.75
CA ARG A 77 25.89 16.01 -18.30
C ARG A 77 24.48 16.41 -17.81
N THR A 78 23.38 16.14 -18.51
CA THR A 78 22.23 17.05 -18.48
C THR A 78 21.05 16.70 -17.56
N TYR A 79 20.83 15.46 -17.12
CA TYR A 79 19.60 15.12 -16.36
C TYR A 79 19.74 15.00 -14.84
N THR A 80 20.84 14.43 -14.33
CA THR A 80 21.06 14.26 -12.88
C THR A 80 21.37 15.55 -12.14
N GLN A 81 21.94 16.54 -12.83
CA GLN A 81 22.23 17.87 -12.27
C GLN A 81 20.95 18.69 -12.04
N LEU A 82 19.87 18.35 -12.75
CA LEU A 82 18.57 19.01 -12.61
C LEU A 82 17.81 18.54 -11.37
N VAL A 83 18.16 17.40 -10.78
CA VAL A 83 17.53 16.91 -9.54
C VAL A 83 17.89 17.87 -8.41
N LYS A 84 16.89 18.56 -7.85
CA LYS A 84 17.10 19.42 -6.66
C LYS A 84 16.41 18.88 -5.41
N LEU A 85 15.53 17.88 -5.55
CA LEU A 85 14.81 17.23 -4.46
C LEU A 85 14.66 15.73 -4.73
N LEU A 86 15.05 14.90 -3.76
CA LEU A 86 14.79 13.46 -3.74
C LEU A 86 13.98 13.12 -2.48
N ILE A 87 12.76 12.63 -2.70
CA ILE A 87 11.84 12.16 -1.66
C ILE A 87 11.90 10.63 -1.64
N ILE A 88 12.15 10.05 -0.47
CA ILE A 88 12.18 8.60 -0.24
C ILE A 88 11.03 8.28 0.71
N ASP A 89 9.94 7.79 0.14
CA ASP A 89 8.82 7.30 0.92
C ASP A 89 9.15 5.94 1.55
N LYS A 90 8.60 5.67 2.73
CA LYS A 90 8.80 4.43 3.49
C LYS A 90 10.27 4.04 3.69
N ILE A 91 11.13 4.98 4.08
CA ILE A 91 12.57 4.73 4.28
C ILE A 91 12.88 3.67 5.35
N HIS A 92 11.93 3.36 6.26
CA HIS A 92 12.03 2.19 7.14
C HIS A 92 12.27 0.85 6.44
N LEU A 93 12.01 0.76 5.13
CA LEU A 93 12.33 -0.40 4.31
C LEU A 93 13.84 -0.58 4.07
N LEU A 94 14.69 0.31 4.60
CA LEU A 94 16.12 0.04 4.79
C LEU A 94 16.38 -1.26 5.58
N HIS A 95 15.49 -1.63 6.49
CA HIS A 95 15.59 -2.88 7.25
C HIS A 95 15.08 -4.13 6.51
N ASP A 96 14.54 -3.98 5.30
CA ASP A 96 14.06 -5.10 4.49
C ASP A 96 15.21 -5.67 3.62
N ASN A 97 15.03 -6.85 3.04
CA ASN A 97 15.97 -7.49 2.11
C ASN A 97 16.33 -6.60 0.90
N ARG A 98 15.50 -5.60 0.60
CA ARG A 98 15.70 -4.62 -0.48
C ARG A 98 16.31 -3.31 -0.01
N GLY A 99 16.64 -3.17 1.28
CA GLY A 99 17.21 -1.96 1.86
C GLY A 99 18.51 -1.52 1.20
N HIS A 100 19.36 -2.48 0.80
CA HIS A 100 20.63 -2.23 0.10
C HIS A 100 20.49 -1.38 -1.17
N VAL A 101 19.33 -1.42 -1.84
CA VAL A 101 19.10 -0.59 -3.02
C VAL A 101 18.81 0.86 -2.62
N LEU A 102 18.02 1.09 -1.56
CA LEU A 102 17.82 2.43 -1.00
C LEU A 102 19.14 3.01 -0.47
N GLU A 103 19.96 2.18 0.17
CA GLU A 103 21.31 2.53 0.59
C GLU A 103 22.16 3.02 -0.59
N SER A 104 22.15 2.26 -1.67
CA SER A 104 22.88 2.58 -2.89
C SER A 104 22.41 3.90 -3.50
N ILE A 105 21.10 4.15 -3.56
CA ILE A 105 20.52 5.39 -4.10
C ILE A 105 20.96 6.60 -3.27
N VAL A 106 20.82 6.52 -1.95
CA VAL A 106 21.21 7.63 -1.06
C VAL A 106 22.71 7.86 -1.11
N ALA A 107 23.53 6.81 -1.02
CA ALA A 107 24.98 6.92 -1.05
C ALA A 107 25.47 7.57 -2.36
N ARG A 108 24.91 7.18 -3.50
CA ARG A 108 25.22 7.80 -4.80
C ARG A 108 24.80 9.27 -4.85
N THR A 109 23.61 9.59 -4.35
CA THR A 109 23.10 10.97 -4.32
C THR A 109 23.99 11.86 -3.43
N VAL A 110 24.35 11.39 -2.24
CA VAL A 110 25.27 12.09 -1.34
C VAL A 110 26.64 12.27 -1.99
N ARG A 111 27.18 11.23 -2.62
CA ARG A 111 28.45 11.30 -3.34
C ARG A 111 28.42 12.31 -4.49
N GLN A 112 27.31 12.40 -5.20
CA GLN A 112 27.10 13.40 -6.25
C GLN A 112 27.14 14.81 -5.67
N ILE A 113 26.38 15.08 -4.59
CA ILE A 113 26.38 16.37 -3.88
C ILE A 113 27.81 16.78 -3.48
N GLU A 114 28.59 15.84 -2.94
CA GLU A 114 29.97 16.10 -2.51
C GLU A 114 30.91 16.42 -3.68
N THR A 115 30.70 15.78 -4.83
CA THR A 115 31.56 15.86 -6.01
C THR A 115 31.24 17.09 -6.87
N THR A 116 29.96 17.32 -7.16
CA THR A 116 29.52 18.43 -8.02
C THR A 116 29.40 19.75 -7.25
N LYS A 117 29.35 19.69 -5.91
CA LYS A 117 28.99 20.83 -5.04
C LYS A 117 27.59 21.39 -5.31
N GLU A 118 26.76 20.66 -6.04
CA GLU A 118 25.36 21.00 -6.22
C GLU A 118 24.51 20.33 -5.16
N HIS A 119 23.75 21.13 -4.42
CA HIS A 119 22.92 20.62 -3.34
C HIS A 119 21.64 19.96 -3.87
N ILE A 120 21.37 18.75 -3.39
CA ILE A 120 20.11 18.02 -3.59
C ILE A 120 19.45 17.83 -2.23
N ARG A 121 18.21 18.30 -2.08
CA ARG A 121 17.45 18.13 -0.83
C ARG A 121 16.98 16.68 -0.71
N LEU A 122 17.30 16.03 0.39
CA LEU A 122 16.80 14.69 0.73
C LEU A 122 15.61 14.82 1.71
N VAL A 123 14.52 14.12 1.43
CA VAL A 123 13.35 14.03 2.32
C VAL A 123 12.98 12.56 2.50
N GLY A 124 13.24 12.01 3.70
CA GLY A 124 12.80 10.66 4.06
C GLY A 124 11.46 10.69 4.78
N LEU A 125 10.48 9.92 4.30
CA LEU A 125 9.22 9.67 4.99
C LEU A 125 9.26 8.26 5.57
N SER A 126 8.89 8.10 6.83
CA SER A 126 8.99 6.80 7.51
C SER A 126 7.80 6.53 8.43
N ALA A 127 7.51 5.25 8.65
CA ALA A 127 6.84 4.83 9.86
C ALA A 127 7.78 5.04 11.07
N THR A 128 7.23 5.01 12.27
CA THR A 128 8.00 5.07 13.52
C THR A 128 9.03 3.94 13.56
N LEU A 129 10.31 4.31 13.62
CA LEU A 129 11.46 3.41 13.73
C LEU A 129 12.11 3.63 15.10
N PRO A 130 12.69 2.60 15.75
CA PRO A 130 13.47 2.82 16.97
C PRO A 130 14.80 3.54 16.69
N ASN A 131 15.41 3.34 15.52
CA ASN A 131 16.71 3.90 15.13
C ASN A 131 16.59 5.08 14.15
N TYR A 132 15.59 5.95 14.34
CA TYR A 132 15.32 7.06 13.42
C TYR A 132 16.46 8.09 13.35
N GLU A 133 17.25 8.25 14.41
CA GLU A 133 18.41 9.15 14.44
C GLU A 133 19.51 8.68 13.49
N ASP A 134 19.79 7.37 13.44
CA ASP A 134 20.75 6.79 12.51
C ASP A 134 20.32 7.01 11.05
N VAL A 135 19.03 6.86 10.77
CA VAL A 135 18.45 7.12 9.44
C VAL A 135 18.58 8.60 9.08
N ALA A 136 18.37 9.52 10.04
CA ALA A 136 18.57 10.94 9.84
C ALA A 136 20.03 11.28 9.52
N LEU A 137 20.98 10.71 10.27
CA LEU A 137 22.41 10.86 10.00
C LEU A 137 22.82 10.30 8.64
N PHE A 138 22.29 9.13 8.27
CA PHE A 138 22.48 8.51 6.96
C PHE A 138 22.00 9.40 5.81
N LEU A 139 20.87 10.10 5.99
CA LEU A 139 20.34 11.09 5.04
C LEU A 139 20.98 12.48 5.15
N ARG A 140 21.99 12.68 6.00
CA ARG A 140 22.63 13.99 6.28
C ARG A 140 21.64 15.05 6.80
N VAL A 141 20.63 14.63 7.56
CA VAL A 141 19.63 15.52 8.16
C VAL A 141 20.20 16.17 9.44
N ASP A 142 19.97 17.47 9.60
CA ASP A 142 20.23 18.18 10.86
C ASP A 142 19.22 17.72 11.93
N LEU A 143 19.72 17.12 13.01
CA LEU A 143 18.88 16.54 14.08
C LEU A 143 18.02 17.57 14.82
N ASN A 144 18.40 18.86 14.82
CA ASN A 144 17.68 19.91 15.54
C ASN A 144 16.62 20.59 14.67
N LYS A 145 16.78 20.57 13.34
CA LYS A 145 15.93 21.33 12.40
C LYS A 145 15.17 20.49 11.39
N GLY A 146 15.75 19.36 10.99
CA GLY A 146 15.25 18.54 9.89
C GLY A 146 14.67 17.20 10.31
N LEU A 147 14.90 16.77 11.55
CA LEU A 147 14.36 15.53 12.09
C LEU A 147 13.02 15.79 12.79
N PHE A 148 11.98 15.11 12.34
CA PHE A 148 10.66 15.11 12.95
C PHE A 148 10.28 13.69 13.30
N HIS A 149 10.05 13.43 14.59
CA HIS A 149 9.62 12.14 15.10
C HIS A 149 8.25 12.29 15.75
N PHE A 150 7.28 11.52 15.27
CA PHE A 150 5.91 11.50 15.76
C PHE A 150 5.59 10.09 16.23
N ASP A 151 5.30 9.94 17.52
CA ASP A 151 4.90 8.64 18.06
C ASP A 151 3.45 8.28 17.66
N ASN A 152 2.96 7.13 18.14
CA ASN A 152 1.61 6.65 17.82
C ASN A 152 0.48 7.59 18.28
N SER A 153 0.74 8.53 19.20
CA SER A 153 -0.28 9.49 19.67
C SER A 153 -0.66 10.53 18.61
N TYR A 154 0.20 10.75 17.62
CA TYR A 154 -0.04 11.68 16.52
C TYR A 154 -0.88 11.08 15.38
N ARG A 155 -1.31 9.82 15.49
CA ARG A 155 -2.20 9.22 14.48
C ARG A 155 -3.53 9.97 14.47
N PRO A 156 -4.00 10.47 13.30
CA PRO A 156 -5.28 11.16 13.19
C PRO A 156 -6.47 10.31 13.68
N CYS A 157 -6.38 9.00 13.49
CA CYS A 157 -7.27 8.00 14.06
C CYS A 157 -6.46 7.09 15.00
N PRO A 158 -6.68 7.17 16.33
CA PRO A 158 -6.00 6.30 17.30
C PRO A 158 -6.25 4.83 17.01
N LEU A 159 -5.21 4.02 17.08
CA LEU A 159 -5.29 2.58 16.81
C LEU A 159 -5.25 1.80 18.12
N ALA A 160 -6.37 1.17 18.49
CA ALA A 160 -6.38 0.14 19.53
C ALA A 160 -5.80 -1.17 18.97
N GLN A 161 -4.92 -1.82 19.74
CA GLN A 161 -4.24 -3.06 19.33
C GLN A 161 -4.53 -4.19 20.31
N GLN A 162 -4.82 -5.37 19.80
CA GLN A 162 -4.97 -6.59 20.58
C GLN A 162 -4.14 -7.71 19.94
N TYR A 163 -3.35 -8.41 20.75
CA TYR A 163 -2.53 -9.53 20.32
C TYR A 163 -3.08 -10.83 20.90
N ILE A 164 -3.43 -11.79 20.03
CA ILE A 164 -3.96 -13.09 20.43
C ILE A 164 -2.92 -14.16 20.11
N GLY A 165 -2.21 -14.62 21.14
CA GLY A 165 -1.18 -15.65 21.01
C GLY A 165 -1.79 -17.04 20.99
N ILE A 166 -1.64 -17.77 19.86
CA ILE A 166 -2.10 -19.16 19.75
C ILE A 166 -0.96 -20.10 20.17
N THR A 167 -1.14 -20.80 21.28
CA THR A 167 -0.12 -21.69 21.88
C THR A 167 -0.19 -23.14 21.38
N VAL A 168 -1.24 -23.49 20.63
CA VAL A 168 -1.46 -24.84 20.10
C VAL A 168 -0.35 -25.23 19.11
N LYS A 169 0.36 -26.33 19.39
CA LYS A 169 1.48 -26.80 18.56
C LYS A 169 1.06 -27.55 17.30
N LYS A 170 -0.04 -28.31 17.36
CA LYS A 170 -0.50 -29.14 16.23
C LYS A 170 -1.04 -28.23 15.11
N PRO A 171 -0.49 -28.27 13.87
CA PRO A 171 -0.83 -27.30 12.82
C PRO A 171 -2.32 -27.21 12.49
N LEU A 172 -3.01 -28.35 12.39
CA LEU A 172 -4.44 -28.39 12.05
C LEU A 172 -5.31 -27.77 13.15
N GLN A 173 -5.06 -28.14 14.41
CA GLN A 173 -5.79 -27.60 15.56
C GLN A 173 -5.50 -26.10 15.76
N ARG A 174 -4.25 -25.69 15.52
CA ARG A 174 -3.87 -24.27 15.54
C ARG A 174 -4.63 -23.47 14.50
N PHE A 175 -4.76 -24.00 13.29
CA PHE A 175 -5.51 -23.36 12.20
C PHE A 175 -7.00 -23.25 12.53
N GLN A 176 -7.61 -24.32 13.07
CA GLN A 176 -9.02 -24.29 13.49
C GLN A 176 -9.25 -23.24 14.59
N LEU A 177 -8.45 -23.28 15.66
CA LEU A 177 -8.55 -22.31 16.75
C LEU A 177 -8.34 -20.87 16.25
N MET A 178 -7.46 -20.65 15.28
CA MET A 178 -7.27 -19.34 14.66
C MET A 178 -8.53 -18.84 13.96
N ASN A 179 -9.23 -19.72 13.24
CA ASN A 179 -10.50 -19.38 12.59
C ASN A 179 -11.61 -19.10 13.62
N ASP A 180 -11.70 -19.90 14.68
CA ASP A 180 -12.70 -19.73 15.73
C ASP A 180 -12.52 -18.37 16.42
N VAL A 181 -11.29 -18.07 16.85
CA VAL A 181 -10.91 -16.77 17.44
C VAL A 181 -11.16 -15.62 16.46
N CYS A 182 -10.85 -15.81 15.17
CA CYS A 182 -11.10 -14.80 14.15
C CYS A 182 -12.60 -14.50 14.03
N TYR A 183 -13.44 -15.54 13.97
CA TYR A 183 -14.89 -15.39 13.93
C TYR A 183 -15.42 -14.67 15.17
N GLU A 184 -14.96 -15.02 16.37
CA GLU A 184 -15.34 -14.31 17.62
C GLU A 184 -15.03 -12.81 17.55
N LYS A 185 -13.85 -12.43 17.05
CA LYS A 185 -13.49 -11.01 16.91
C LYS A 185 -14.29 -10.30 15.83
N VAL A 186 -14.59 -10.98 14.74
CA VAL A 186 -15.38 -10.42 13.64
C VAL A 186 -16.82 -10.18 14.11
N ILE A 187 -17.42 -11.12 14.85
CA ILE A 187 -18.83 -11.01 15.24
C ILE A 187 -19.11 -9.93 16.29
N ASP A 188 -18.13 -9.61 17.14
CA ASP A 188 -18.21 -8.51 18.11
C ASP A 188 -18.35 -7.13 17.44
N ILE A 189 -17.83 -7.02 16.21
CA ILE A 189 -17.73 -5.80 15.41
C ILE A 189 -18.75 -5.77 14.25
N ALA A 190 -19.23 -6.94 13.82
CA ALA A 190 -20.21 -7.09 12.74
C ALA A 190 -21.44 -6.20 12.96
N GLY A 191 -21.87 -5.51 11.89
CA GLY A 191 -22.99 -4.58 11.91
C GLY A 191 -22.67 -3.19 12.50
N LYS A 192 -21.47 -2.98 13.06
CA LYS A 192 -20.99 -1.68 13.54
C LYS A 192 -19.92 -1.09 12.64
N HIS A 193 -18.92 -1.91 12.28
CA HIS A 193 -17.81 -1.51 11.41
C HIS A 193 -17.48 -2.62 10.43
N GLN A 194 -16.93 -2.24 9.27
CA GLN A 194 -16.37 -3.18 8.31
C GLN A 194 -15.07 -3.79 8.85
N VAL A 195 -14.80 -5.03 8.46
CA VAL A 195 -13.63 -5.79 8.93
C VAL A 195 -12.76 -6.19 7.75
N LEU A 196 -11.47 -5.81 7.80
CA LEU A 196 -10.45 -6.23 6.84
C LEU A 196 -9.53 -7.27 7.48
N ILE A 197 -9.50 -8.47 6.93
CA ILE A 197 -8.74 -9.62 7.44
C ILE A 197 -7.59 -9.93 6.50
N PHE A 198 -6.36 -9.95 7.02
CA PHE A 198 -5.18 -10.32 6.25
C PHE A 198 -4.79 -11.78 6.43
N VAL A 199 -4.52 -12.46 5.31
CA VAL A 199 -4.13 -13.87 5.24
C VAL A 199 -2.85 -14.07 4.42
N HIS A 200 -2.21 -15.23 4.54
CA HIS A 200 -0.87 -15.46 3.98
C HIS A 200 -0.88 -15.97 2.54
N SER A 201 -2.01 -16.48 2.03
CA SER A 201 -2.09 -17.00 0.66
C SER A 201 -3.41 -16.69 -0.04
N ARG A 202 -3.38 -16.68 -1.37
CA ARG A 202 -4.57 -16.50 -2.22
C ARG A 202 -5.66 -17.51 -1.87
N LYS A 203 -5.30 -18.79 -1.73
CA LYS A 203 -6.24 -19.87 -1.38
C LYS A 203 -6.84 -19.69 0.02
N GLU A 204 -6.07 -19.13 0.95
CA GLU A 204 -6.54 -18.89 2.31
C GLU A 204 -7.58 -17.77 2.40
N THR A 205 -7.59 -16.81 1.46
CA THR A 205 -8.61 -15.74 1.45
C THR A 205 -10.02 -16.34 1.42
N ALA A 206 -10.29 -17.17 0.41
CA ALA A 206 -11.56 -17.84 0.22
C ALA A 206 -11.85 -18.86 1.32
N LYS A 207 -10.83 -19.60 1.79
CA LYS A 207 -11.00 -20.58 2.88
C LYS A 207 -11.41 -19.90 4.19
N THR A 208 -10.80 -18.79 4.55
CA THR A 208 -11.08 -18.04 5.78
C THR A 208 -12.42 -17.34 5.68
N ALA A 209 -12.71 -16.67 4.54
CA ALA A 209 -14.01 -16.04 4.30
C ALA A 209 -15.16 -17.05 4.42
N ARG A 210 -15.04 -18.22 3.79
CA ARG A 210 -16.01 -19.32 3.95
C ARG A 210 -16.11 -19.81 5.39
N SER A 211 -14.98 -20.02 6.07
CA SER A 211 -14.98 -20.48 7.47
C SER A 211 -15.76 -19.53 8.38
N ILE A 212 -15.62 -18.21 8.20
CA ILE A 212 -16.33 -17.21 8.99
C ILE A 212 -17.82 -17.18 8.62
N ARG A 213 -18.16 -17.20 7.33
CA ARG A 213 -19.55 -17.28 6.86
C ARG A 213 -20.24 -18.54 7.37
N ASP A 214 -19.60 -19.71 7.26
CA ASP A 214 -20.14 -20.99 7.69
C ASP A 214 -20.32 -21.03 9.21
N ALA A 215 -19.38 -20.47 9.98
CA ALA A 215 -19.54 -20.28 11.42
C ALA A 215 -20.72 -19.35 11.74
N ALA A 216 -20.92 -18.27 10.97
CA ALA A 216 -22.06 -17.37 11.15
C ALA A 216 -23.41 -18.07 10.84
N LEU A 217 -23.45 -18.93 9.83
CA LEU A 217 -24.62 -19.75 9.50
C LEU A 217 -24.94 -20.76 10.61
N VAL A 218 -23.92 -21.49 11.10
CA VAL A 218 -24.09 -22.50 12.16
C VAL A 218 -24.57 -21.86 13.47
N ASN A 219 -24.10 -20.65 13.79
CA ASN A 219 -24.46 -19.94 15.01
C ASN A 219 -25.68 -19.02 14.87
N ASP A 220 -26.36 -19.01 13.72
CA ASP A 220 -27.50 -18.13 13.41
C ASP A 220 -27.19 -16.63 13.64
N THR A 221 -25.99 -16.20 13.23
CA THR A 221 -25.51 -14.81 13.39
C THR A 221 -25.32 -14.09 12.06
N LEU A 222 -25.69 -14.71 10.94
CA LEU A 222 -25.50 -14.16 9.59
C LEU A 222 -26.17 -12.79 9.42
N GLY A 223 -27.35 -12.59 10.01
CA GLY A 223 -28.08 -11.31 9.97
C GLY A 223 -27.35 -10.13 10.62
N ARG A 224 -26.26 -10.37 11.37
CA ARG A 224 -25.38 -9.30 11.89
C ARG A 224 -24.48 -8.70 10.82
N PHE A 225 -24.14 -9.48 9.80
CA PHE A 225 -23.27 -9.03 8.71
C PHE A 225 -24.03 -8.26 7.64
N LEU A 226 -25.24 -8.73 7.33
CA LEU A 226 -26.09 -8.16 6.30
C LEU A 226 -27.54 -8.31 6.73
N LYS A 227 -28.22 -7.19 6.98
CA LYS A 227 -29.65 -7.20 7.34
C LYS A 227 -30.49 -7.60 6.13
N GLU A 228 -31.57 -8.35 6.39
CA GLU A 228 -32.38 -8.92 5.31
C GLU A 228 -33.02 -7.86 4.41
N ASP A 229 -33.48 -6.74 5.01
CA ASP A 229 -34.11 -5.61 4.32
C ASP A 229 -33.11 -4.51 3.92
N SER A 230 -31.81 -4.80 3.87
CA SER A 230 -30.81 -3.79 3.52
C SER A 230 -30.70 -3.59 2.01
N VAL A 231 -30.63 -2.32 1.58
CA VAL A 231 -30.29 -1.94 0.19
C VAL A 231 -28.96 -2.59 -0.24
N SER A 232 -28.00 -2.73 0.68
CA SER A 232 -26.75 -3.44 0.45
C SER A 232 -26.96 -4.88 -0.02
N ARG A 233 -27.98 -5.59 0.46
CA ARG A 233 -28.27 -6.97 0.03
C ARG A 233 -28.66 -7.04 -1.44
N GLU A 234 -29.53 -6.14 -1.88
CA GLU A 234 -29.95 -6.05 -3.29
C GLU A 234 -28.77 -5.69 -4.20
N ILE A 235 -27.95 -4.70 -3.78
CA ILE A 235 -26.75 -4.30 -4.51
C ILE A 235 -25.75 -5.45 -4.62
N LEU A 236 -25.45 -6.15 -3.52
CA LEU A 236 -24.54 -7.28 -3.55
C LEU A 236 -25.06 -8.40 -4.45
N HIS A 237 -26.37 -8.67 -4.41
CA HIS A 237 -26.99 -9.68 -5.26
C HIS A 237 -26.94 -9.30 -6.75
N SER A 238 -27.18 -8.03 -7.12
CA SER A 238 -27.10 -7.60 -8.52
C SER A 238 -25.68 -7.72 -9.08
N HIS A 239 -24.66 -7.48 -8.25
CA HIS A 239 -23.26 -7.59 -8.65
C HIS A 239 -22.71 -9.03 -8.62
N THR A 240 -23.40 -9.95 -7.93
CA THR A 240 -23.03 -11.38 -7.87
C THR A 240 -23.07 -12.04 -9.26
N GLU A 241 -23.96 -11.60 -10.14
CA GLU A 241 -24.02 -12.12 -11.52
C GLU A 241 -22.92 -11.56 -12.44
N LEU A 242 -22.35 -10.40 -12.07
CA LEU A 242 -21.31 -9.73 -12.86
C LEU A 242 -19.91 -10.27 -12.60
N VAL A 243 -19.67 -10.84 -11.41
CA VAL A 243 -18.36 -11.39 -11.04
C VAL A 243 -18.07 -12.70 -11.76
N LYS A 244 -16.80 -12.91 -12.13
CA LYS A 244 -16.36 -14.16 -12.76
C LYS A 244 -15.93 -15.20 -11.73
N SER A 245 -15.43 -14.76 -10.58
CA SER A 245 -14.96 -15.63 -9.50
C SER A 245 -16.11 -16.40 -8.83
N ASN A 246 -16.05 -17.74 -8.87
CA ASN A 246 -16.99 -18.59 -8.12
C ASN A 246 -16.90 -18.36 -6.61
N ASP A 247 -15.71 -18.05 -6.09
CA ASP A 247 -15.55 -17.73 -4.66
C ASP A 247 -16.32 -16.44 -4.31
N LEU A 248 -16.31 -15.43 -5.18
CA LEU A 248 -17.08 -14.20 -4.95
C LEU A 248 -18.59 -14.45 -5.08
N LYS A 249 -19.02 -15.27 -6.04
CA LYS A 249 -20.43 -15.64 -6.18
C LYS A 249 -21.01 -16.30 -4.92
N ASP A 250 -20.17 -17.10 -4.27
CA ASP A 250 -20.51 -17.83 -3.04
C ASP A 250 -20.49 -16.95 -1.77
N LEU A 251 -19.80 -15.81 -1.80
CA LEU A 251 -19.54 -14.96 -0.62
C LEU A 251 -20.29 -13.63 -0.62
N LEU A 252 -20.39 -12.96 -1.78
CA LEU A 252 -20.99 -11.62 -1.90
C LEU A 252 -22.43 -11.55 -1.38
N PRO A 253 -23.34 -12.52 -1.63
CA PRO A 253 -24.71 -12.47 -1.12
C PRO A 253 -24.83 -12.38 0.41
N TYR A 254 -23.75 -12.69 1.12
CA TYR A 254 -23.68 -12.71 2.58
C TYR A 254 -22.93 -11.51 3.16
N GLY A 255 -22.47 -10.57 2.34
CA GLY A 255 -21.64 -9.42 2.77
C GLY A 255 -20.16 -9.76 2.97
N PHE A 256 -19.69 -10.88 2.42
CA PHE A 256 -18.28 -11.30 2.47
C PHE A 256 -17.64 -11.15 1.09
N ALA A 257 -16.38 -10.75 1.05
CA ALA A 257 -15.60 -10.73 -0.18
C ALA A 257 -14.15 -11.16 0.05
N ILE A 258 -13.45 -11.45 -1.05
CA ILE A 258 -12.02 -11.75 -1.07
C ILE A 258 -11.27 -10.80 -1.98
N HIS A 259 -9.99 -10.57 -1.68
CA HIS A 259 -9.10 -9.81 -2.55
C HIS A 259 -7.71 -10.42 -2.62
N HIS A 260 -7.24 -10.72 -3.83
CA HIS A 260 -5.85 -11.08 -4.06
C HIS A 260 -5.44 -10.86 -5.52
N THR A 261 -4.13 -10.78 -5.75
CA THR A 261 -3.54 -10.54 -7.09
C THR A 261 -3.90 -11.58 -8.16
N GLY A 262 -4.33 -12.78 -7.78
CA GLY A 262 -4.81 -13.80 -8.72
C GLY A 262 -6.23 -13.60 -9.27
N MET A 263 -6.98 -12.61 -8.78
CA MET A 263 -8.34 -12.31 -9.26
C MET A 263 -8.30 -11.48 -10.54
N ALA A 264 -9.35 -11.59 -11.36
CA ALA A 264 -9.55 -10.71 -12.51
C ALA A 264 -9.53 -9.24 -12.04
N ARG A 265 -8.92 -8.35 -12.85
CA ARG A 265 -8.84 -6.91 -12.51
C ARG A 265 -10.24 -6.32 -12.26
N ALA A 266 -11.22 -6.68 -13.09
CA ALA A 266 -12.60 -6.23 -12.94
C ALA A 266 -13.21 -6.67 -11.59
N ASP A 267 -13.06 -7.94 -11.22
CA ASP A 267 -13.53 -8.45 -9.92
C ASP A 267 -12.85 -7.76 -8.74
N ARG A 268 -11.55 -7.43 -8.85
CA ARG A 268 -10.83 -6.67 -7.82
C ARG A 268 -11.37 -5.26 -7.65
N GLN A 269 -11.52 -4.53 -8.75
CA GLN A 269 -12.06 -3.16 -8.72
C GLN A 269 -13.45 -3.15 -8.09
N LEU A 270 -14.32 -4.07 -8.53
CA LEU A 270 -15.67 -4.17 -7.99
C LEU A 270 -15.68 -4.43 -6.48
N VAL A 271 -14.83 -5.34 -5.99
CA VAL A 271 -14.72 -5.60 -4.54
C VAL A 271 -14.19 -4.38 -3.79
N GLU A 272 -13.26 -3.64 -4.38
CA GLU A 272 -12.72 -2.40 -3.80
C GLU A 272 -13.81 -1.33 -3.68
N ASP A 273 -14.63 -1.16 -4.72
CA ASP A 273 -15.75 -0.20 -4.75
C ASP A 273 -16.84 -0.61 -3.73
N LEU A 274 -17.29 -1.87 -3.76
CA LEU A 274 -18.31 -2.38 -2.84
C LEU A 274 -17.86 -2.34 -1.36
N PHE A 275 -16.57 -2.49 -1.09
CA PHE A 275 -16.03 -2.31 0.27
C PHE A 275 -15.90 -0.84 0.63
N SER A 276 -15.49 0.04 -0.29
CA SER A 276 -15.42 1.49 -0.03
C SER A 276 -16.78 2.10 0.25
N ASP A 277 -17.83 1.61 -0.42
CA ASP A 277 -19.22 2.07 -0.27
C ASP A 277 -19.94 1.47 0.94
N GLY A 278 -19.28 0.63 1.74
CA GLY A 278 -19.87 0.05 2.95
C GLY A 278 -20.80 -1.15 2.70
N HIS A 279 -20.88 -1.68 1.48
CA HIS A 279 -21.76 -2.82 1.17
C HIS A 279 -21.15 -4.15 1.63
N VAL A 280 -19.85 -4.35 1.45
CA VAL A 280 -19.13 -5.55 1.95
C VAL A 280 -18.75 -5.34 3.41
N GLN A 281 -19.27 -6.17 4.31
CA GLN A 281 -18.97 -6.07 5.74
C GLN A 281 -17.61 -6.69 6.10
N VAL A 282 -17.23 -7.79 5.43
CA VAL A 282 -15.98 -8.51 5.72
C VAL A 282 -15.20 -8.74 4.43
N LEU A 283 -14.00 -8.16 4.36
CA LEU A 283 -13.06 -8.36 3.25
C LEU A 283 -11.86 -9.18 3.72
N VAL A 284 -11.60 -10.31 3.08
CA VAL A 284 -10.42 -11.14 3.36
C VAL A 284 -9.39 -10.99 2.25
N SER A 285 -8.19 -10.52 2.57
CA SER A 285 -7.18 -10.17 1.57
C SER A 285 -5.80 -10.72 1.88
N THR A 286 -4.99 -10.92 0.83
CA THR A 286 -3.53 -10.99 1.01
C THR A 286 -2.95 -9.61 1.34
N THR A 287 -1.76 -9.58 1.94
CA THR A 287 -1.06 -8.35 2.37
C THR A 287 -0.83 -7.33 1.24
N THR A 288 -0.88 -7.76 -0.02
CA THR A 288 -0.74 -6.88 -1.21
C THR A 288 -1.74 -5.73 -1.24
N LEU A 289 -2.95 -5.91 -0.68
CA LEU A 289 -3.96 -4.87 -0.64
C LEU A 289 -3.58 -3.69 0.26
N ALA A 290 -2.88 -3.96 1.38
CA ALA A 290 -2.42 -2.93 2.32
C ALA A 290 -1.48 -1.91 1.68
N TRP A 291 -0.87 -2.27 0.55
CA TRP A 291 0.05 -1.43 -0.20
C TRP A 291 -0.60 -0.66 -1.34
N GLY A 292 -1.85 -1.00 -1.68
CA GLY A 292 -2.38 -0.68 -3.00
C GLY A 292 -3.71 0.03 -3.08
N VAL A 293 -4.52 -0.04 -2.04
CA VAL A 293 -5.86 0.57 -2.06
C VAL A 293 -6.04 1.40 -0.81
N ASN A 294 -6.58 2.61 -1.00
CA ASN A 294 -6.86 3.53 0.08
C ASN A 294 -8.38 3.57 0.34
N PHE A 295 -8.85 2.72 1.26
CA PHE A 295 -10.26 2.67 1.66
C PHE A 295 -10.69 3.83 2.56
N TYR A 296 -9.78 4.75 2.93
CA TYR A 296 -10.08 5.83 3.87
C TYR A 296 -10.76 7.04 3.22
N ASN A 297 -10.90 7.09 1.90
CA ASN A 297 -11.48 8.24 1.19
C ASN A 297 -13.03 8.30 1.22
N GLY A 298 -13.70 7.31 1.81
CA GLY A 298 -15.18 7.29 1.93
C GLY A 298 -15.73 7.67 3.31
N VAL A 299 -14.91 7.70 4.38
CA VAL A 299 -15.38 7.95 5.75
C VAL A 299 -15.28 9.45 6.07
N GLY A 300 -16.12 10.23 5.41
CA GLY A 300 -16.52 11.53 5.94
C GLY A 300 -17.18 11.34 7.30
N HIS A 301 -16.52 11.78 8.37
CA HIS A 301 -17.13 12.10 9.66
C HIS A 301 -17.63 10.98 10.58
N SER A 302 -16.91 9.86 10.69
CA SER A 302 -17.11 8.97 11.83
C SER A 302 -15.87 8.15 12.13
N CYS A 303 -14.93 8.79 12.84
CA CYS A 303 -14.14 8.10 13.86
C CYS A 303 -14.95 8.05 15.15
#